data_AF-A0A2V9BHP4-F1
#
_entry.id   AF-A0A2V9BHP4-F1
#
_cell.length_a   1.000
_cell.length_b   1.000
_cell.length_c   1.000
_cell.angle_alpha   90.00
_cell.angle_beta   90.00
_cell.angle_gamma   90.00
#
_symmetry.space_group_name_H-M   'P 1'
#
loop_
_entity.id
_entity.type
_entity.pdbx_description
1 polymer ?
#
loop_
_entity_poly.entity_id
_entity_poly.type
_entity_poly.pdbx_seq_one_letter_code
_entity_poly.pdbx_strand_id
1 'polypeptide(L)'
;AITSSFTGRIDCSDEIIRTMMTGDYQVILPCYGDRVFGHTEDWEMAFSLPGSKMEELIEGLAGTHKGGIRYPIPTFLRFTPQYPDHYYELERIWAADELKAK
;
A
#
# COMPACT_ATOMS: atom_id res chain seq x y z
N ALA A 1 -20.93 -5.91 -0.74
CA ALA A 1 -19.99 -6.41 -1.76
C ALA A 1 -19.94 -5.38 -2.88
N ILE A 2 -18.75 -5.05 -3.40
CA ILE A 2 -18.57 -4.13 -4.53
C ILE A 2 -18.47 -4.96 -5.82
N THR A 3 -19.13 -4.52 -6.89
CA THR A 3 -19.02 -5.13 -8.21
C THR A 3 -18.21 -4.21 -9.10
N SER A 4 -17.06 -4.70 -9.59
CA SER A 4 -16.24 -3.99 -10.57
C SER A 4 -16.02 -4.87 -11.79
N SER A 5 -15.80 -4.26 -12.95
CA SER A 5 -15.44 -4.98 -14.17
C SER A 5 -14.16 -4.41 -14.74
N PHE A 6 -13.31 -5.31 -15.20
CA PHE A 6 -11.96 -5.01 -15.63
C PHE A 6 -11.82 -5.31 -17.10
N THR A 7 -11.42 -4.31 -17.86
CA THR A 7 -11.10 -4.44 -19.28
C THR A 7 -9.64 -4.86 -19.50
N GLY A 8 -8.77 -4.61 -18.51
CA GLY A 8 -7.32 -4.88 -18.58
C GLY A 8 -6.56 -3.93 -19.51
N ARG A 9 -7.23 -2.89 -20.00
CA ARG A 9 -6.71 -1.85 -20.91
C ARG A 9 -7.64 -0.65 -20.86
N ILE A 10 -7.12 0.57 -21.01
CA ILE A 10 -7.97 1.77 -20.93
C ILE A 10 -8.63 1.87 -19.52
N ASP A 11 -7.87 1.48 -18.51
CA ASP A 11 -8.18 1.64 -17.07
C ASP A 11 -8.68 3.04 -16.73
N CYS A 12 -8.12 4.10 -17.32
CA CYS A 12 -8.55 5.48 -17.12
C CYS A 12 -10.06 5.69 -17.37
N SER A 13 -10.69 4.88 -18.23
CA SER A 13 -12.13 4.90 -18.45
C SER A 13 -12.91 4.22 -17.31
N ASP A 14 -12.39 3.13 -16.77
CA ASP A 14 -12.95 2.44 -15.60
C ASP A 14 -12.76 3.29 -14.31
N GLU A 15 -11.63 3.98 -14.18
CA GLU A 15 -11.32 4.86 -13.04
C GLU A 15 -12.15 6.14 -13.02
N ILE A 16 -12.32 6.81 -14.17
CA ILE A 16 -12.97 8.12 -14.22
C ILE A 16 -14.41 8.01 -14.72
N ILE A 17 -14.59 7.55 -15.97
CA ILE A 17 -15.87 7.60 -16.65
C ILE A 17 -16.87 6.69 -15.96
N ARG A 18 -16.49 5.43 -15.71
CA ARG A 18 -17.37 4.46 -15.07
C ARG A 18 -17.75 4.90 -13.66
N THR A 19 -16.77 5.29 -12.84
CA THR A 19 -17.01 5.82 -11.48
C THR A 19 -18.03 6.96 -11.47
N MET A 20 -17.91 7.89 -12.41
CA MET A 20 -18.86 9.01 -12.55
C MET A 20 -20.24 8.56 -13.04
N MET A 21 -20.28 7.64 -14.02
CA MET A 21 -21.54 7.16 -14.62
C MET A 21 -22.34 6.26 -13.68
N THR A 22 -21.67 5.41 -12.91
CA THR A 22 -22.32 4.53 -11.93
C THR A 22 -22.66 5.27 -10.64
N GLY A 23 -21.93 6.35 -10.32
CA GLY A 23 -22.04 7.01 -9.04
C GLY A 23 -21.63 6.10 -7.88
N ASP A 24 -20.77 5.12 -8.15
CA ASP A 24 -20.37 4.09 -7.19
C ASP A 24 -18.87 3.77 -7.25
N TYR A 25 -18.37 3.14 -6.20
CA TYR A 25 -16.97 2.74 -6.04
C TYR A 25 -16.52 1.78 -7.14
N GLN A 26 -15.28 1.94 -7.63
CA GLN A 26 -14.65 0.98 -8.52
C GLN A 26 -13.33 0.50 -7.92
N VAL A 27 -13.07 -0.81 -8.04
CA VAL A 27 -11.74 -1.41 -7.92
C VAL A 27 -11.31 -1.73 -9.34
N ILE A 28 -10.10 -1.32 -9.74
CA ILE A 28 -9.59 -1.42 -11.12
C ILE A 28 -8.27 -2.19 -11.14
N LEU A 29 -8.13 -3.08 -12.12
CA LEU A 29 -6.91 -3.82 -12.41
C LEU A 29 -6.04 -2.90 -13.28
N PRO A 30 -4.88 -2.45 -12.78
CA PRO A 30 -4.05 -1.47 -13.47
C PRO A 30 -3.58 -1.99 -14.83
N CYS A 31 -3.70 -1.17 -15.86
CA CYS A 31 -3.24 -1.48 -17.21
C CYS A 31 -1.83 -0.90 -17.46
N TYR A 32 -1.38 -0.98 -18.71
CA TYR A 32 -0.05 -0.49 -19.09
C TYR A 32 0.18 0.98 -18.74
N GLY A 33 -0.85 1.83 -18.85
CA GLY A 33 -0.76 3.25 -18.53
C GLY A 33 -0.42 3.48 -17.06
N ASP A 34 -1.21 2.91 -16.16
CA ASP A 34 -1.00 3.00 -14.71
C ASP A 34 0.38 2.49 -14.30
N ARG A 35 0.83 1.39 -14.91
CA ARG A 35 2.11 0.76 -14.58
C ARG A 35 3.30 1.60 -15.03
N VAL A 36 3.24 2.18 -16.23
CA VAL A 36 4.35 2.96 -16.79
C VAL A 36 4.37 4.39 -16.24
N PHE A 37 3.21 5.04 -16.09
CA PHE A 37 3.11 6.46 -15.73
C PHE A 37 2.67 6.70 -14.30
N GLY A 38 1.81 5.83 -13.75
CA GLY A 38 1.39 5.87 -12.35
C GLY A 38 2.35 5.14 -11.41
N HIS A 39 3.32 4.41 -11.96
CA HIS A 39 4.25 3.54 -11.21
C HIS A 39 3.53 2.50 -10.35
N THR A 40 2.32 2.09 -10.76
CA THR A 40 1.55 1.07 -10.06
C THR A 40 2.20 -0.30 -10.24
N GLU A 41 2.50 -0.97 -9.13
CA GLU A 41 3.18 -2.26 -9.12
C GLU A 41 2.24 -3.45 -9.44
N ASP A 42 2.82 -4.62 -9.76
CA ASP A 42 2.08 -5.82 -10.12
C ASP A 42 1.06 -6.30 -9.07
N TRP A 43 1.34 -6.02 -7.80
CA TRP A 43 0.52 -6.39 -6.65
C TRP A 43 -0.42 -5.27 -6.20
N GLU A 44 -0.43 -4.13 -6.89
CA GLU A 44 -1.29 -3.00 -6.58
C GLU A 44 -2.54 -3.00 -7.45
N MET A 45 -3.59 -2.38 -6.92
CA MET A 45 -4.88 -2.19 -7.59
C MET A 45 -5.27 -0.72 -7.44
N ALA A 46 -5.95 -0.17 -8.44
CA ALA A 46 -6.51 1.17 -8.34
C ALA A 46 -7.90 1.13 -7.68
N PHE A 47 -8.23 2.19 -6.94
CA PHE A 47 -9.54 2.38 -6.34
C PHE A 47 -10.01 3.81 -6.59
N SER A 48 -11.22 3.95 -7.12
CA SER A 48 -11.84 5.24 -7.40
C SER A 48 -13.23 5.33 -6.79
N LEU A 49 -13.64 6.56 -6.49
CA LEU A 49 -14.96 6.88 -5.96
C LEU A 49 -15.46 8.22 -6.51
N PRO A 50 -16.78 8.40 -6.67
CA PRO A 50 -17.32 9.72 -6.94
C PRO A 50 -17.17 10.61 -5.70
N GLY A 51 -16.98 11.91 -5.90
CA GLY A 51 -16.82 12.86 -4.80
C GLY A 51 -17.97 12.86 -3.79
N SER A 52 -19.20 12.54 -4.25
CA SER A 52 -20.39 12.40 -3.39
C SER A 52 -20.28 11.30 -2.33
N LYS A 53 -19.37 10.34 -2.49
CA LYS A 53 -19.13 9.22 -1.55
C LYS A 53 -17.89 9.43 -0.67
N MET A 54 -17.22 10.57 -0.78
CA MET A 54 -15.98 10.84 -0.03
C MET A 54 -16.21 10.84 1.48
N GLU A 55 -17.30 11.47 1.95
CA GLU A 55 -17.63 11.52 3.38
C GLU A 55 -17.90 10.12 3.94
N GLU A 56 -18.65 9.29 3.20
CA GLU A 56 -18.93 7.88 3.54
C GLU A 56 -17.62 7.08 3.71
N LEU A 57 -16.66 7.25 2.80
CA LEU A 57 -15.35 6.60 2.89
C LEU A 57 -14.57 7.05 4.13
N ILE A 58 -14.52 8.35 4.41
CA ILE A 58 -13.79 8.91 5.56
C ILE A 58 -14.39 8.40 6.87
N GLU A 59 -15.71 8.40 6.99
CA GLU A 59 -16.42 7.86 8.16
C GLU A 59 -16.12 6.37 8.35
N GLY A 60 -16.16 5.60 7.26
CA GLY A 60 -15.79 4.17 7.27
C GLY A 60 -14.37 3.95 7.77
N LEU A 61 -13.39 4.67 7.23
CA LEU A 61 -11.99 4.58 7.65
C LEU A 61 -11.80 4.97 9.12
N ALA A 62 -12.45 6.04 9.58
CA ALA A 62 -12.45 6.43 10.99
C ALA A 62 -13.08 5.35 11.90
N GLY A 63 -14.15 4.71 11.43
CA GLY A 63 -14.77 3.57 12.08
C GLY A 63 -13.83 2.38 12.22
N THR A 64 -13.12 2.00 11.15
CA THR A 64 -12.13 0.90 11.21
C THR A 64 -11.04 1.18 12.24
N HIS A 65 -10.58 2.44 12.30
CA HIS A 65 -9.56 2.85 13.24
C HIS A 65 -10.04 2.73 14.69
N LYS A 66 -11.27 3.20 14.99
CA LYS A 66 -11.89 3.03 16.32
C LYS A 66 -12.03 1.55 16.70
N GLY A 67 -12.26 0.68 15.71
CA GLY A 67 -12.30 -0.78 15.86
C GLY A 67 -10.93 -1.46 15.98
N GLY A 68 -9.82 -0.70 15.94
CA GLY A 68 -8.45 -1.23 16.08
C GLY A 68 -7.77 -1.62 14.76
N ILE A 69 -8.44 -1.50 13.62
CA ILE A 69 -7.86 -1.77 12.29
C ILE A 69 -7.43 -0.44 11.66
N ARG A 70 -6.16 -0.34 11.27
CA ARG A 70 -5.62 0.86 10.60
C ARG A 70 -5.44 0.60 9.12
N TYR A 71 -5.80 1.57 8.29
CA TYR A 71 -5.39 1.64 6.89
C TYR A 71 -4.46 2.84 6.69
N PRO A 72 -3.34 2.68 5.95
CA PRO A 72 -2.81 1.42 5.42
C PRO A 72 -2.47 0.40 6.53
N ILE A 73 -2.58 -0.89 6.21
CA ILE A 73 -2.30 -1.97 7.16
C ILE A 73 -0.80 -1.92 7.50
N PRO A 74 -0.40 -1.89 8.79
CA PRO A 74 0.99 -1.90 9.17
C PRO A 74 1.72 -3.14 8.66
N THR A 75 2.89 -2.95 8.06
CA THR A 75 3.77 -4.07 7.71
C THR A 75 4.30 -4.73 8.97
N PHE A 76 4.33 -6.07 8.97
CA PHE A 76 4.91 -6.83 10.08
C PHE A 76 6.43 -6.70 10.08
N LEU A 77 6.96 -5.79 10.90
CA LEU A 77 8.40 -5.52 11.03
C LEU A 77 9.03 -6.18 12.27
N ARG A 78 8.45 -7.26 12.82
CA ARG A 78 9.00 -7.96 14.00
C ARG A 78 10.00 -9.07 13.64
N PHE A 79 10.85 -8.82 12.65
CA PHE A 79 11.96 -9.70 12.31
C PHE A 79 13.26 -9.11 12.86
N THR A 80 14.25 -9.97 13.13
CA THR A 80 15.61 -9.51 13.39
C THR A 80 16.32 -9.35 12.03
N PRO A 81 16.74 -8.14 11.64
CA PRO A 81 17.46 -7.96 10.38
C PRO A 81 18.78 -8.75 10.42
N GLN A 82 19.02 -9.52 9.35
CA GLN A 82 20.32 -10.10 9.09
C GLN A 82 21.06 -9.14 8.18
N TYR A 83 22.10 -8.50 8.68
CA TYR A 83 22.94 -7.63 7.87
C TYR A 83 23.96 -8.46 7.08
N PRO A 84 24.49 -7.94 5.96
CA PRO A 84 25.65 -8.56 5.33
C PRO A 84 26.81 -8.69 6.33
N ASP A 85 27.59 -9.78 6.24
CA ASP A 85 28.60 -10.14 7.24
C ASP A 85 29.57 -9.01 7.64
N HIS A 86 29.95 -8.15 6.68
CA HIS A 86 30.89 -7.05 6.93
C HIS A 86 30.34 -5.93 7.82
N TYR A 87 29.02 -5.82 7.97
CA TYR A 87 28.40 -4.86 8.89
C TYR A 87 28.66 -5.24 10.36
N TYR A 88 28.85 -6.53 10.65
CA TYR A 88 29.17 -7.01 11.98
C TYR A 88 30.64 -6.81 12.38
N GLU A 89 31.51 -6.39 11.45
CA GLU A 89 32.93 -6.17 11.77
C GLU A 89 33.12 -5.07 12.81
N LEU A 90 32.30 -4.02 12.75
CA LEU A 90 32.34 -2.94 13.74
C LEU A 90 31.93 -3.43 15.13
N GLU A 91 30.91 -4.29 15.22
CA GLU A 91 30.50 -4.92 16.48
C GLU A 91 31.62 -5.79 17.06
N ARG A 92 32.35 -6.53 16.21
CA ARG A 92 33.51 -7.34 16.63
C ARG A 92 34.64 -6.46 17.18
N ILE A 93 34.93 -5.34 16.52
CA ILE A 93 35.95 -4.37 16.96
C ILE A 93 35.56 -3.80 18.33
N TRP A 94 34.33 -3.33 18.49
CA TRP A 94 33.85 -2.76 19.75
C TRP A 94 33.84 -3.79 20.89
N ALA A 95 33.39 -5.02 20.63
CA ALA A 95 33.44 -6.09 21.62
C ALA A 95 34.87 -6.43 22.07
N ALA A 96 35.84 -6.38 21.14
CA ALA A 96 37.25 -6.61 21.47
C ALA A 96 37.85 -5.50 22.32
N ASP A 97 37.46 -4.24 22.11
CA ASP A 97 37.93 -3.10 22.89
C ASP A 97 37.32 -3.08 24.30
N GLU A 98 36.03 -3.42 24.45
CA GLU A 98 35.40 -3.60 25.77
C GLU A 98 36.06 -4.72 26.59
N LEU A 99 36.49 -5.79 25.93
CA LEU A 99 37.18 -6.91 26.58
C LEU A 99 38.57 -6.51 27.08
N LYS A 100 39.29 -5.64 26.36
CA LYS A 100 40.60 -5.10 26.75
C LYS A 100 40.51 -4.07 27.87
N ALA A 101 39.37 -3.39 28.01
CA ALA A 101 39.12 -2.39 29.03
C ALA A 101 38.72 -2.98 30.40
N LYS A 102 38.44 -4.29 30.46
CA LYS A 102 38.22 -5.06 31.69
C LYS A 102 39.51 -5.74 32.14
#